data_AF-A0A6N2XYJ1-F1
#
_entry.id   AF-A0A6N2XYJ1-F1
#
_cell.length_a   1.000
_cell.length_b   1.000
_cell.length_c   1.000
_cell.angle_alpha   90.00
_cell.angle_beta   90.00
_cell.angle_gamma   90.00
#
_symmetry.space_group_name_H-M   'P 1'
#
loop_
_entity.id
_entity.type
_entity.pdbx_description
1 polymer ?
#
loop_
_entity_poly.entity_id
_entity_poly.type
_entity_poly.pdbx_seq_one_letter_code
_entity_poly.pdbx_strand_id
1 'polypeptide(L)'
;MALSLGYARSSVSIAIKQLKKAGYIDLIKNNITLTERGSMLAQESLKSYQQVYRWILALGLTSYEARLYADKLESDFDQKFIEMLLKDKRLNN
;
A
#
# COMPACT_ATOMS: atom_id res chain seq x y z
N MET A 1 16.23 4.51 -0.31
CA MET A 1 15.40 3.54 0.44
C MET A 1 15.17 3.96 1.89
N ALA A 2 16.18 4.03 2.78
CA ALA A 2 15.93 4.53 4.14
C ALA A 2 15.49 6.01 4.19
N LEU A 3 16.22 6.88 3.49
CA LEU A 3 15.87 8.30 3.34
C LEU A 3 14.51 8.54 2.68
N SER A 4 14.10 7.68 1.74
CA SER A 4 12.83 7.83 1.01
C SER A 4 11.62 7.33 1.79
N LEU A 5 11.84 6.56 2.87
CA LEU A 5 10.77 6.03 3.71
C LEU A 5 10.70 6.70 5.10
N GLY A 6 11.63 7.62 5.39
CA GLY A 6 11.69 8.30 6.70
C GLY A 6 12.15 7.42 7.87
N TYR A 7 12.59 6.19 7.62
CA TYR A 7 13.00 5.24 8.66
C TYR A 7 14.53 5.13 8.82
N ALA A 8 14.97 4.76 10.03
CA ALA A 8 16.36 4.46 10.33
C ALA A 8 16.90 3.32 9.45
N ARG A 9 18.18 3.41 9.04
CA ARG A 9 18.84 2.41 8.19
C ARG A 9 18.81 1.01 8.81
N SER A 10 18.93 0.91 10.14
CA SER A 10 18.82 -0.35 10.89
C SER A 10 17.44 -0.99 10.74
N SER A 11 16.36 -0.23 10.92
CA SER A 11 14.98 -0.70 10.75
C SER A 11 14.70 -1.21 9.35
N VAL A 12 15.17 -0.48 8.33
CA VAL A 12 15.02 -0.88 6.92
C VAL A 12 15.79 -2.16 6.62
N SER A 13 16.98 -2.35 7.18
CA SER A 13 17.74 -3.58 7.02
C SER A 13 17.03 -4.80 7.63
N ILE A 14 16.42 -4.63 8.80
CA ILE A 14 15.63 -5.68 9.47
C ILE A 14 14.42 -6.05 8.61
N ALA A 15 13.66 -5.05 8.13
CA ALA A 15 12.50 -5.28 7.27
C ALA A 15 12.86 -6.02 5.98
N ILE A 16 13.96 -5.63 5.30
CA ILE A 16 14.44 -6.31 4.09
C ILE A 16 14.77 -7.78 4.38
N LYS A 17 15.44 -8.07 5.51
CA LYS A 17 15.74 -9.47 5.89
C LYS A 17 14.47 -10.28 6.12
N GLN A 18 13.47 -9.69 6.77
CA GLN A 18 12.19 -10.36 7.02
C GLN A 18 11.41 -10.62 5.72
N LEU A 19 11.31 -9.61 4.84
CA LEU A 19 10.64 -9.72 3.55
C LEU A 19 11.30 -10.77 2.64
N LYS A 20 12.64 -10.83 2.65
CA LYS A 20 13.40 -11.86 1.92
C LYS A 20 13.14 -13.25 2.51
N LYS A 21 13.20 -13.40 3.84
CA LYS A 21 12.94 -14.68 4.52
C LYS A 21 11.50 -15.18 4.27
N ALA A 22 10.53 -14.27 4.17
CA ALA A 22 9.14 -14.58 3.85
C ALA A 22 8.89 -14.85 2.35
N GLY A 23 9.90 -14.66 1.50
CA GLY A 23 9.83 -14.94 0.06
C GLY A 23 9.07 -13.90 -0.76
N TYR A 24 8.93 -12.67 -0.27
CA TYR A 24 8.27 -11.57 -0.99
C TYR A 24 9.23 -10.77 -1.87
N ILE A 25 10.51 -10.72 -1.50
CA ILE A 25 11.54 -10.01 -2.26
C ILE A 25 12.77 -10.88 -2.49
N ASP A 26 13.52 -10.55 -3.53
CA ASP A 26 14.86 -11.04 -3.77
C ASP A 26 15.84 -9.89 -4.05
N LEU A 27 17.13 -10.20 -4.04
CA LEU A 27 18.22 -9.27 -4.31
C LEU A 27 18.93 -9.67 -5.61
N ILE A 28 18.60 -9.00 -6.70
CA ILE A 28 19.22 -9.22 -8.02
C ILE A 28 20.16 -8.06 -8.31
N LYS A 29 21.46 -8.33 -8.46
CA LYS A 29 22.49 -7.30 -8.73
C LYS A 29 22.42 -6.11 -7.76
N ASN A 30 22.26 -6.41 -6.47
CA ASN A 30 22.09 -5.44 -5.38
C ASN A 30 20.80 -4.58 -5.45
N ASN A 31 19.86 -4.90 -6.32
CA ASN A 31 18.54 -4.28 -6.36
C ASN A 31 17.49 -5.17 -5.69
N ILE A 32 16.55 -4.56 -4.98
CA ILE A 32 15.38 -5.28 -4.45
C ILE A 32 14.41 -5.51 -5.60
N THR A 33 14.00 -6.76 -5.78
CA THR A 33 13.01 -7.15 -6.78
C THR A 33 11.90 -7.94 -6.10
N LEU A 34 10.65 -7.75 -6.52
CA LEU A 34 9.53 -8.54 -6.03
C LEU A 34 9.61 -9.95 -6.61
N THR A 35 9.40 -10.96 -5.76
CA THR A 35 9.08 -12.31 -6.25
C THR A 35 7.65 -12.31 -6.81
N GLU A 36 7.23 -13.40 -7.44
CA GLU A 36 5.84 -13.56 -7.86
C GLU A 36 4.85 -13.36 -6.69
N ARG A 37 5.16 -13.95 -5.53
CA ARG A 37 4.36 -13.80 -4.31
C ARG A 37 4.34 -12.35 -3.81
N GLY A 38 5.49 -11.68 -3.82
CA GLY A 38 5.57 -10.26 -3.47
C GLY A 38 4.81 -9.37 -4.44
N SER A 39 4.85 -9.70 -5.73
CA SER A 39 4.12 -8.99 -6.78
C SER A 39 2.62 -9.13 -6.61
N MET A 40 2.10 -10.34 -6.34
CA MET A 40 0.68 -10.55 -6.05
C MET A 40 0.20 -9.71 -4.86
N LEU A 41 0.95 -9.74 -3.75
CA LEU A 41 0.59 -8.95 -2.56
C LEU A 41 0.66 -7.44 -2.81
N ALA A 42 1.70 -6.98 -3.52
CA ALA A 42 1.83 -5.58 -3.89
C ALA A 42 0.72 -5.11 -4.83
N GLN A 43 0.30 -5.96 -5.78
CA GLN A 43 -0.83 -5.67 -6.67
C GLN A 43 -2.15 -5.60 -5.93
N GLU A 44 -2.38 -6.48 -4.94
CA GLU A 44 -3.56 -6.44 -4.09
C GLU A 44 -3.64 -5.14 -3.29
N SER A 45 -2.52 -4.76 -2.64
CA SER A 45 -2.42 -3.48 -1.92
C SER A 45 -2.62 -2.27 -2.85
N LEU A 46 -2.01 -2.28 -4.04
CA LEU A 46 -2.21 -1.22 -5.04
C LEU A 46 -3.67 -1.12 -5.49
N LYS A 47 -4.34 -2.26 -5.67
CA LYS A 47 -5.75 -2.32 -6.07
C LYS A 47 -6.66 -1.74 -4.98
N SER A 48 -6.43 -2.07 -3.71
CA SER A 48 -7.15 -1.49 -2.57
C SER A 48 -7.01 0.03 -2.57
N TYR A 49 -5.76 0.52 -2.61
CA TYR A 49 -5.47 1.95 -2.65
C TYR A 49 -6.19 2.65 -3.82
N GLN A 50 -6.17 2.07 -5.01
CA GLN A 50 -6.84 2.64 -6.19
C GLN A 50 -8.36 2.70 -6.05
N GLN A 51 -8.98 1.73 -5.36
CA GLN A 51 -10.42 1.74 -5.10
C GLN A 51 -10.79 2.86 -4.12
N VAL A 52 -10.03 3.00 -3.03
CA VAL A 52 -10.21 4.10 -2.07
C VAL A 52 -10.02 5.45 -2.75
N TYR A 53 -8.95 5.61 -3.52
CA TYR A 53 -8.67 6.84 -4.27
C TYR A 53 -9.80 7.21 -5.23
N ARG A 54 -10.30 6.24 -6.02
CA ARG A 54 -11.43 6.47 -6.95
C ARG A 54 -12.72 6.81 -6.23
N TRP A 55 -12.97 6.16 -5.10
CA TRP A 55 -14.12 6.46 -4.26
C TRP A 55 -14.06 7.91 -3.74
N ILE A 56 -12.92 8.37 -3.25
CA ILE A 56 -12.75 9.75 -2.78
C ILE A 56 -12.92 10.76 -3.91
N LEU A 57 -12.43 10.44 -5.12
CA LEU A 57 -12.71 11.27 -6.31
C LEU A 57 -14.21 11.32 -6.64
N ALA A 58 -14.93 10.20 -6.51
CA ALA A 58 -16.37 10.15 -6.77
C ALA A 58 -17.18 11.00 -5.77
N LEU A 59 -16.66 11.23 -4.57
CA LEU A 59 -17.22 12.18 -3.60
C LEU A 59 -17.03 13.65 -3.99
N GLY A 60 -16.30 13.95 -5.08
CA GLY A 60 -16.07 15.29 -5.61
C GLY A 60 -14.82 15.99 -5.11
N LEU A 61 -13.93 15.28 -4.40
CA LEU A 61 -12.67 15.84 -3.93
C LEU A 61 -11.62 15.91 -5.04
N THR A 62 -10.65 16.80 -4.87
CA THR A 62 -9.55 16.95 -5.83
C THR A 62 -8.62 15.73 -5.83
N SER A 63 -7.86 15.54 -6.91
CA SER A 63 -6.85 14.47 -6.97
C SER A 63 -5.78 14.58 -5.88
N TYR A 64 -5.48 15.80 -5.43
CA TYR A 64 -4.56 16.03 -4.33
C TYR A 64 -5.13 15.51 -2.99
N GLU A 65 -6.37 15.87 -2.68
CA GLU A 65 -7.07 15.40 -1.48
C GLU A 65 -7.32 13.88 -1.53
N ALA A 66 -7.74 13.35 -2.67
CA ALA A 66 -7.95 11.92 -2.86
C ALA A 66 -6.68 11.11 -2.57
N ARG A 67 -5.51 11.61 -3.02
CA ARG A 67 -4.22 11.00 -2.69
C ARG A 67 -3.93 11.08 -1.20
N LEU A 68 -4.05 12.27 -0.62
CA LEU A 68 -3.76 12.50 0.80
C LEU A 68 -4.62 11.63 1.71
N TYR A 69 -5.90 11.48 1.40
CA TYR A 69 -6.84 10.70 2.21
C TYR A 69 -6.73 9.20 1.97
N ALA A 70 -6.42 8.77 0.73
CA ALA A 70 -6.12 7.35 0.48
C ALA A 70 -4.85 6.91 1.22
N ASP A 71 -3.78 7.72 1.20
CA ASP A 71 -2.54 7.46 1.95
C ASP A 71 -2.81 7.35 3.46
N LYS A 72 -3.65 8.24 4.02
CA LYS A 72 -4.05 8.18 5.44
C LYS A 72 -4.87 6.94 5.76
N LEU A 73 -5.85 6.59 4.92
CA LEU A 73 -6.70 5.43 5.16
C LEU A 73 -5.90 4.13 5.20
N GLU A 74 -4.98 3.94 4.26
CA GLU A 74 -4.12 2.75 4.20
C GLU A 74 -3.05 2.70 5.31
N SER A 75 -2.63 3.86 5.84
CA SER A 75 -1.69 3.95 6.96
C SER A 75 -2.36 3.69 8.32
N ASP A 76 -3.56 4.23 8.51
CA ASP A 76 -4.17 4.34 9.84
C ASP A 76 -5.21 3.24 10.11
N PHE A 77 -5.73 2.57 9.07
CA PHE A 77 -6.76 1.55 9.18
C PHE A 77 -6.32 0.21 8.57
N ASP A 78 -6.87 -0.88 9.11
CA ASP A 78 -6.60 -2.21 8.58
C ASP A 78 -7.39 -2.50 7.30
N GLN A 79 -6.93 -3.51 6.55
CA GLN A 79 -7.57 -3.93 5.30
C GLN A 79 -9.05 -4.31 5.51
N LYS A 80 -9.40 -4.88 6.67
CA LYS A 80 -10.77 -5.29 6.97
C LYS A 80 -11.72 -4.08 7.00
N PHE A 81 -11.29 -2.99 7.66
CA PHE A 81 -12.04 -1.75 7.70
C PHE A 81 -12.20 -1.15 6.30
N ILE A 82 -11.11 -1.05 5.53
CA ILE A 82 -11.12 -0.50 4.17
C ILE A 82 -12.04 -1.31 3.25
N GLU A 83 -12.01 -2.64 3.34
CA GLU A 83 -12.92 -3.50 2.58
C GLU A 83 -14.38 -3.29 2.96
N MET A 84 -14.69 -3.14 4.24
CA MET A 84 -16.05 -2.86 4.71
C MET A 84 -16.54 -1.50 4.21
N LEU A 85 -15.66 -0.49 4.21
CA LEU A 85 -15.94 0.83 3.67
C LEU A 85 -16.30 0.73 2.18
N LEU A 86 -15.46 0.09 1.37
CA LEU A 86 -15.66 -0.03 -0.09
C LEU A 86 -16.88 -0.88 -0.48
N LYS A 87 -17.29 -1.83 0.37
CA LYS A 87 -18.49 -2.67 0.16
C LYS A 87 -19.80 -1.95 0.51
N ASP A 88 -19.75 -0.80 1.18
CA ASP A 88 -20.96 -0.08 1.55
C ASP A 88 -21.66 0.49 0.32
N LYS A 89 -22.82 -0.09 -0.02
CA LYS A 89 -23.64 0.29 -1.17
C LYS A 89 -24.14 1.73 -1.11
N ARG A 90 -24.17 2.35 0.07
CA ARG A 90 -24.58 3.76 0.27
C ARG A 90 -23.56 4.75 -0.29
N LEU A 91 -22.35 4.30 -0.62
CA LEU A 91 -21.27 5.12 -1.15
C LEU A 91 -21.18 5.11 -2.69
N ASN A 92 -21.97 4.26 -3.35
CA ASN A 92 -21.96 4.07 -4.81
C ASN A 92 -23.29 4.49 -5.48
N ASN A 93 -24.17 5.21 -4.76
CA ASN A 93 -25.52 5.58 -5.18
C ASN A 93 -25.76 7.07 -4.88
#